data_AF-A0A534X1S8-F1
#
_entry.id   AF-A0A534X1S8-F1
#
_cell.length_a   1.000
_cell.length_b   1.000
_cell.length_c   1.000
_cell.angle_alpha   90.00
_cell.angle_beta   90.00
_cell.angle_gamma   90.00
#
_symmetry.space_group_name_H-M   'P 1'
#
loop_
_entity.id
_entity.type
_entity.pdbx_description
1 polymer ?
#
loop_
_entity_poly.entity_id
_entity_poly.type
_entity_poly.pdbx_seq_one_letter_code
_entity_poly.pdbx_strand_id
1 'polypeptide(L)'
;MSNCDVNGDSARNTVAPSSATRLDAPEDLVIDLGVGGGCTNREGGRDMRALVTTLGVVLTLGIAVGGLPAESGAAHATLGCPATAHAGRQLGIEVAIDVGTTPLGAYSIAVMYDPAVLTLVSVAGGSAADFSGNPRTNTPTPGTTNLSAFQSASLTSPTGVVSVAMITFDVAATASATTAIGLTVKTLFDTNSVAILPATGAGCSVSVTGAGSTTTSTTSTTIATSTT
;
A
#
# COMPACT_ATOMS: atom_id res chain seq x y z
N MET A 1 -70.88 2.45 -9.48
CA MET A 1 -71.23 1.77 -10.75
C MET A 1 -70.21 2.24 -11.78
N SER A 2 -69.23 1.52 -12.28
CA SER A 2 -68.77 0.11 -12.27
C SER A 2 -67.23 0.18 -12.42
N ASN A 3 -66.42 -0.50 -11.62
CA ASN A 3 -66.01 -1.91 -11.66
C ASN A 3 -65.25 -2.34 -12.94
N CYS A 4 -63.95 -2.57 -12.71
CA CYS A 4 -63.00 -3.58 -13.23
C CYS A 4 -63.05 -4.02 -14.70
N ASP A 5 -61.87 -4.06 -15.32
CA ASP A 5 -61.41 -5.31 -15.94
C ASP A 5 -59.89 -5.51 -15.82
N VAL A 6 -59.55 -6.70 -15.36
CA VAL A 6 -58.21 -7.26 -15.18
C VAL A 6 -58.18 -8.51 -16.07
N ASN A 7 -57.19 -8.60 -16.96
CA ASN A 7 -56.83 -9.82 -17.70
C ASN A 7 -55.38 -9.61 -18.16
N GLY A 8 -54.42 -10.53 -18.05
CA GLY A 8 -54.43 -11.90 -17.58
C GLY A 8 -53.09 -12.55 -17.99
N ASP A 9 -52.47 -13.21 -17.00
CA ASP A 9 -51.68 -14.44 -17.05
C ASP A 9 -50.26 -14.58 -17.69
N SER A 10 -49.38 -15.13 -16.84
CA SER A 10 -48.24 -16.06 -17.01
C SER A 10 -47.29 -16.03 -18.22
N ALA A 11 -45.99 -15.86 -17.93
CA ALA A 11 -44.99 -16.93 -18.09
C ALA A 11 -43.60 -16.52 -17.54
N ARG A 12 -42.94 -17.46 -16.86
CA ARG A 12 -41.55 -17.37 -16.38
C ARG A 12 -40.57 -17.39 -17.55
N ASN A 13 -39.51 -16.57 -17.50
CA ASN A 13 -38.21 -16.98 -18.01
C ASN A 13 -37.05 -16.31 -17.25
N THR A 14 -36.02 -17.11 -17.02
CA THR A 14 -34.86 -16.88 -16.18
C THR A 14 -33.74 -16.20 -16.98
N VAL A 15 -33.30 -14.99 -16.61
CA VAL A 15 -31.99 -14.43 -17.02
C VAL A 15 -31.45 -13.53 -15.89
N ALA A 16 -30.15 -13.62 -15.64
CA ALA A 16 -29.37 -13.04 -14.54
C ALA A 16 -29.50 -11.51 -14.34
N PRO A 17 -29.31 -11.00 -13.10
CA PRO A 17 -29.13 -9.57 -12.89
C PRO A 17 -27.73 -9.14 -13.33
N SER A 18 -27.63 -8.55 -14.53
CA SER A 18 -26.55 -7.61 -14.85
C SER A 18 -27.09 -6.20 -14.62
N SER A 19 -27.12 -5.77 -13.36
CA SER A 19 -27.41 -4.39 -13.01
C SER A 19 -26.11 -3.66 -12.72
N ALA A 20 -25.63 -2.94 -13.73
CA ALA A 20 -24.76 -1.81 -13.54
C ALA A 20 -25.52 -0.77 -12.71
N THR A 21 -25.13 -0.58 -11.46
CA THR A 21 -25.58 0.55 -10.67
C THR A 21 -24.91 1.80 -11.22
N ARG A 22 -25.65 2.47 -12.10
CA ARG A 22 -25.52 3.87 -12.47
C ARG A 22 -25.71 4.67 -11.18
N LEU A 23 -24.61 5.13 -10.58
CA LEU A 23 -24.67 6.12 -9.51
C LEU A 23 -24.85 7.48 -10.17
N ASP A 24 -25.98 8.11 -9.87
CA ASP A 24 -26.28 9.50 -10.16
C ASP A 24 -25.13 10.41 -9.71
N ALA A 25 -24.66 11.24 -10.65
CA ALA A 25 -23.85 12.39 -10.35
C ALA A 25 -24.77 13.49 -9.80
N PRO A 26 -24.45 14.13 -8.65
CA PRO A 26 -25.09 15.36 -8.29
C PRO A 26 -24.61 16.49 -9.22
N GLU A 27 -25.58 17.13 -9.85
CA GLU A 27 -25.47 18.39 -10.57
C GLU A 27 -25.05 19.53 -9.62
N ASP A 28 -24.56 20.60 -10.24
CA ASP A 28 -24.37 21.95 -9.70
C ASP A 28 -23.18 22.22 -8.78
N LEU A 29 -22.04 22.49 -9.42
CA LEU A 29 -21.29 23.70 -9.08
C LEU A 29 -20.70 24.33 -10.36
N VAL A 30 -21.48 25.23 -10.97
CA VAL A 30 -20.99 26.12 -12.03
C VAL A 30 -20.03 27.13 -11.39
N ILE A 31 -18.73 26.94 -11.64
CA ILE A 31 -17.71 27.94 -11.34
C ILE A 31 -17.64 28.87 -12.55
N ASP A 32 -18.22 30.05 -12.41
CA ASP A 32 -18.17 31.12 -13.41
C ASP A 32 -16.74 31.69 -13.51
N LEU A 33 -15.97 31.17 -14.47
CA LEU A 33 -14.69 31.72 -14.92
C LEU A 33 -14.97 32.71 -16.06
N GLY A 34 -15.43 33.91 -15.72
CA GLY A 34 -15.60 35.01 -16.65
C GLY A 34 -14.25 35.58 -17.12
N VAL A 35 -13.67 34.98 -18.17
CA VAL A 35 -12.57 35.55 -18.96
C VAL A 35 -13.10 35.98 -20.33
N GLY A 36 -13.03 37.29 -20.58
CA GLY A 36 -12.78 37.87 -21.92
C GLY A 36 -13.99 38.18 -22.80
N GLY A 37 -13.93 39.35 -23.46
CA GLY A 37 -14.65 39.60 -24.70
C GLY A 37 -15.31 40.97 -24.78
N GLY A 38 -14.54 42.00 -25.12
CA GLY A 38 -15.10 43.28 -25.53
C GLY A 38 -15.74 43.22 -26.92
N CYS A 39 -16.84 43.95 -27.09
CA CYS A 39 -17.31 44.48 -28.37
C CYS A 39 -18.00 45.84 -28.10
N THR A 40 -17.47 46.88 -28.72
CA THR A 40 -17.96 48.26 -28.66
C THR A 40 -19.24 48.45 -29.49
N ASN A 41 -20.20 49.24 -28.99
CA ASN A 41 -21.01 50.09 -29.85
C ASN A 41 -21.39 51.41 -29.19
N ARG A 42 -21.37 52.45 -30.02
CA ARG A 42 -21.59 53.88 -29.77
C ARG A 42 -23.08 54.20 -29.59
N GLU A 43 -23.40 54.98 -28.57
CA GLU A 43 -24.47 55.98 -28.49
C GLU A 43 -24.07 56.90 -27.31
N GLY A 44 -24.02 58.22 -27.36
CA GLY A 44 -24.71 59.16 -28.23
C GLY A 44 -25.49 60.17 -27.37
N GLY A 45 -24.81 61.02 -26.60
CA GLY A 45 -25.38 62.31 -26.16
C GLY A 45 -25.32 62.65 -24.66
N ARG A 46 -24.56 63.73 -24.37
CA ARG A 46 -24.75 64.82 -23.36
C ARG A 46 -25.10 64.37 -21.93
N ASP A 47 -24.30 64.66 -20.90
CA ASP A 47 -24.06 66.03 -20.45
C ASP A 47 -22.83 66.20 -19.56
N MET A 48 -22.39 67.45 -19.50
CA MET A 48 -21.13 67.93 -18.94
C MET A 48 -21.27 68.26 -17.44
N ARG A 49 -20.18 68.01 -16.68
CA ARG A 49 -19.81 68.60 -15.38
C ARG A 49 -20.33 67.90 -14.10
N ALA A 50 -19.43 67.15 -13.45
CA ALA A 50 -19.02 67.44 -12.07
C ALA A 50 -17.70 66.72 -11.77
N LEU A 51 -16.70 67.51 -11.39
CA LEU A 51 -15.37 67.10 -10.98
C LEU A 51 -15.37 67.11 -9.45
N VAL A 52 -15.32 65.95 -8.79
CA VAL A 52 -14.95 65.86 -7.37
C VAL A 52 -14.17 64.57 -7.12
N THR A 53 -12.88 64.79 -6.89
CA THR A 53 -11.88 63.91 -6.28
C THR A 53 -12.31 63.41 -4.91
N THR A 54 -12.27 62.09 -4.68
CA THR A 54 -12.15 61.57 -3.32
C THR A 54 -11.32 60.28 -3.30
N LEU A 55 -10.16 60.37 -2.64
CA LEU A 55 -9.31 59.25 -2.21
C LEU A 55 -10.15 58.17 -1.53
N GLY A 56 -10.08 56.94 -2.03
CA GLY A 56 -10.62 55.75 -1.38
C GLY A 56 -9.48 54.77 -1.08
N VAL A 57 -9.15 54.64 0.19
CA VAL A 57 -8.10 53.78 0.76
C VAL A 57 -8.25 52.33 0.26
N VAL A 58 -7.21 51.82 -0.41
CA VAL A 58 -7.11 50.39 -0.76
C VAL A 58 -6.70 49.64 0.49
N LEU A 59 -7.65 48.99 1.16
CA LEU A 59 -7.37 47.99 2.19
C LEU A 59 -6.79 46.75 1.49
N THR A 60 -5.47 46.61 1.46
CA THR A 60 -4.83 45.36 1.07
C THR A 60 -5.10 44.32 2.16
N LEU A 61 -6.09 43.45 1.92
CA LEU A 61 -6.25 42.22 2.67
C LEU A 61 -4.97 41.41 2.48
N GLY A 62 -4.11 41.39 3.50
CA GLY A 62 -2.97 40.49 3.56
C GLY A 62 -3.49 39.06 3.63
N ILE A 63 -3.47 38.36 2.51
CA ILE A 63 -3.63 36.91 2.51
C ILE A 63 -2.36 36.36 3.15
N ALA A 64 -2.42 36.12 4.47
CA ALA A 64 -1.48 35.23 5.10
C ALA A 64 -1.75 33.84 4.51
N VAL A 65 -1.02 33.50 3.45
CA VAL A 65 -0.86 32.11 3.03
C VAL A 65 -0.03 31.48 4.13
N GLY A 66 -0.70 31.07 5.21
CA GLY A 66 -0.14 30.16 6.19
C GLY A 66 0.16 28.88 5.45
N GLY A 67 1.39 28.75 4.95
CA GLY A 67 1.90 27.47 4.49
C GLY A 67 1.76 26.53 5.67
N LEU A 68 0.81 25.61 5.60
CA LEU A 68 0.82 24.45 6.47
C LEU A 68 2.22 23.86 6.31
N PRO A 69 2.94 23.57 7.41
CA PRO A 69 4.17 22.81 7.29
C PRO A 69 3.78 21.51 6.60
N ALA A 70 4.20 21.35 5.34
CA ALA A 70 4.24 20.06 4.72
C ALA A 70 5.35 19.30 5.46
N GLU A 71 5.02 18.72 6.61
CA GLU A 71 5.86 17.71 7.21
C GLU A 71 5.81 16.50 6.27
N SER A 72 6.66 16.55 5.25
CA SER A 72 6.93 15.41 4.38
C SER A 72 7.80 14.44 5.19
N GLY A 73 7.16 13.73 6.11
CA GLY A 73 7.73 12.54 6.72
C GLY A 73 7.60 11.40 5.72
N ALA A 74 8.61 11.23 4.86
CA ALA A 74 8.64 10.07 3.98
C ALA A 74 8.66 8.79 4.85
N ALA A 75 7.65 7.94 4.69
CA ALA A 75 7.60 6.67 5.38
C ALA A 75 8.40 5.61 4.61
N HIS A 76 9.11 4.76 5.35
CA HIS A 76 9.97 3.75 4.76
C HIS A 76 9.78 2.39 5.45
N ALA A 77 9.39 1.38 4.67
CA ALA A 77 9.26 0.02 5.15
C ALA A 77 10.52 -0.80 4.77
N THR A 78 10.99 -1.63 5.70
CA THR A 78 12.20 -2.45 5.55
C THR A 78 11.97 -3.88 6.04
N LEU A 79 12.71 -4.83 5.47
CA LEU A 79 12.78 -6.21 5.94
C LEU A 79 14.05 -6.48 6.74
N GLY A 80 13.89 -6.95 7.97
CA GLY A 80 14.98 -7.37 8.87
C GLY A 80 15.46 -8.78 8.57
N CYS A 81 16.13 -8.99 7.44
CA CYS A 81 16.55 -10.32 7.02
C CYS A 81 17.90 -10.74 7.60
N PRO A 82 18.07 -12.02 7.97
CA PRO A 82 19.39 -12.54 8.31
C PRO A 82 20.28 -12.57 7.07
N ALA A 83 21.58 -12.32 7.25
CA ALA A 83 22.55 -12.41 6.16
C ALA A 83 22.62 -13.82 5.55
N THR A 84 22.46 -14.84 6.40
CA THR A 84 22.56 -16.25 6.04
C THR A 84 21.39 -17.06 6.60
N ALA A 85 20.90 -18.02 5.81
CA ALA A 85 19.96 -19.04 6.24
C ALA A 85 20.47 -20.44 5.85
N HIS A 86 19.99 -21.47 6.54
CA HIS A 86 20.39 -22.86 6.26
C HIS A 86 19.26 -23.62 5.58
N ALA A 87 19.62 -24.44 4.60
CA ALA A 87 18.70 -25.37 3.94
C ALA A 87 17.89 -26.18 4.96
N GLY A 88 16.57 -26.28 4.75
CA GLY A 88 15.65 -27.02 5.62
C GLY A 88 15.40 -26.40 7.00
N ARG A 89 15.83 -25.15 7.23
CA ARG A 89 15.52 -24.39 8.46
C ARG A 89 14.51 -23.28 8.17
N GLN A 90 13.91 -22.79 9.24
CA GLN A 90 13.09 -21.59 9.19
C GLN A 90 13.93 -20.35 9.35
N LEU A 91 13.53 -19.29 8.65
CA LEU A 91 14.02 -17.94 8.86
C LEU A 91 12.82 -17.04 9.20
N GLY A 92 13.01 -16.21 10.23
CA GLY A 92 12.07 -15.15 10.60
C GLY A 92 12.54 -13.82 10.03
N ILE A 93 11.62 -13.02 9.52
CA ILE A 93 11.86 -11.67 9.00
C ILE A 93 10.89 -10.72 9.67
N GLU A 94 11.43 -9.68 10.27
CA GLU A 94 10.66 -8.56 10.77
C GLU A 94 10.33 -7.60 9.63
N VAL A 95 9.08 -7.15 9.57
CA VAL A 95 8.68 -5.99 8.78
C VAL A 95 8.64 -4.79 9.72
N ALA A 96 9.52 -3.83 9.48
CA ALA A 96 9.55 -2.56 10.19
C ALA A 96 9.15 -1.41 9.25
N ILE A 97 8.40 -0.44 9.76
CA ILE A 97 8.01 0.76 9.02
C ILE A 97 8.43 1.97 9.85
N ASP A 98 9.33 2.78 9.31
CA ASP A 98 9.64 4.10 9.85
C ASP A 98 8.59 5.09 9.35
N VAL A 99 7.83 5.67 10.28
CA VAL A 99 6.80 6.70 10.04
C VAL A 99 7.17 8.04 10.67
N GLY A 100 8.38 8.19 11.20
CA GLY A 100 8.84 9.41 11.86
C GLY A 100 7.92 9.83 13.01
N THR A 101 7.33 11.02 12.94
CA THR A 101 6.43 11.54 13.98
C THR A 101 4.95 11.23 13.71
N THR A 102 4.60 10.72 12.53
CA THR A 102 3.21 10.45 12.15
C THR A 102 2.73 9.12 12.75
N PRO A 103 1.66 9.10 13.56
CA PRO A 103 1.14 7.86 14.13
C PRO A 103 0.62 6.91 13.05
N LEU A 104 1.13 5.68 12.98
CA LEU A 104 0.70 4.69 12.00
C LEU A 104 -0.67 4.09 12.39
N GLY A 105 -1.68 4.31 11.56
CA GLY A 105 -3.03 3.76 11.74
C GLY A 105 -3.25 2.44 11.02
N ALA A 106 -2.78 2.32 9.78
CA ALA A 106 -2.92 1.11 8.97
C ALA A 106 -1.84 0.97 7.92
N TYR A 107 -1.58 -0.27 7.50
CA TYR A 107 -0.68 -0.58 6.39
C TYR A 107 -1.27 -1.62 5.44
N SER A 108 -0.87 -1.51 4.17
CA SER A 108 -0.97 -2.59 3.19
C SER A 108 0.35 -2.67 2.43
N ILE A 109 0.94 -3.87 2.43
CA ILE A 109 2.23 -4.16 1.79
C ILE A 109 2.14 -5.44 0.97
N ALA A 110 3.07 -5.59 0.04
CA ALA A 110 3.32 -6.84 -0.68
C ALA A 110 4.75 -7.30 -0.43
N VAL A 111 4.90 -8.58 -0.10
CA VAL A 111 6.19 -9.27 0.02
C VAL A 111 6.32 -10.24 -1.13
N MET A 112 7.43 -10.15 -1.85
CA MET A 112 7.76 -10.99 -2.99
C MET A 112 8.97 -11.85 -2.65
N TYR A 113 8.92 -13.13 -2.99
CA TYR A 113 9.99 -14.09 -2.72
C TYR A 113 10.05 -15.15 -3.82
N ASP A 114 11.19 -15.82 -3.95
CA ASP A 114 11.32 -16.96 -4.86
C ASP A 114 10.71 -18.22 -4.22
N PRO A 115 9.58 -18.75 -4.74
CA PRO A 115 8.93 -19.93 -4.16
C PRO A 115 9.72 -21.22 -4.37
N ALA A 116 10.75 -21.24 -5.22
CA ALA A 116 11.66 -22.38 -5.33
C ALA A 116 12.69 -22.42 -4.19
N VAL A 117 12.95 -21.28 -3.54
CA VAL A 117 13.94 -21.16 -2.46
C VAL A 117 13.28 -21.03 -1.09
N LEU A 118 12.15 -20.32 -1.00
CA LEU A 118 11.46 -20.02 0.25
C LEU A 118 9.98 -20.39 0.17
N THR A 119 9.46 -20.99 1.24
CA THR A 119 8.03 -21.27 1.40
C THR A 119 7.50 -20.47 2.58
N LEU A 120 6.45 -19.67 2.36
CA LEU A 120 5.80 -18.93 3.44
C LEU A 120 5.13 -19.92 4.41
N VAL A 121 5.50 -19.86 5.69
CA VAL A 121 4.95 -20.71 6.75
C VAL A 121 3.86 -19.98 7.52
N SER A 122 4.16 -18.77 7.98
CA SER A 122 3.24 -18.00 8.82
C SER A 122 3.55 -16.51 8.78
N VAL A 123 2.53 -15.72 9.15
CA VAL A 123 2.65 -14.29 9.39
C VAL A 123 2.00 -13.98 10.73
N ALA A 124 2.78 -13.38 11.64
CA ALA A 124 2.35 -12.91 12.94
C ALA A 124 2.39 -11.38 13.01
N GLY A 125 1.78 -10.82 14.05
CA GLY A 125 1.92 -9.39 14.36
C GLY A 125 3.36 -9.03 14.70
N GLY A 126 3.65 -7.73 14.65
CA GLY A 126 4.95 -7.18 15.04
C GLY A 126 5.12 -7.08 16.55
N SER A 127 6.26 -6.54 16.96
CA SER A 127 6.56 -6.28 18.38
C SER A 127 5.90 -5.01 18.92
N ALA A 128 5.45 -4.11 18.04
CA ALA A 128 4.68 -2.94 18.46
C ALA A 128 3.30 -3.38 18.98
N ALA A 129 2.92 -2.93 20.17
CA ALA A 129 1.66 -3.33 20.81
C ALA A 129 0.43 -3.02 19.93
N ASP A 130 0.44 -1.89 19.22
CA ASP A 130 -0.62 -1.48 18.31
C ASP A 130 -0.78 -2.44 17.11
N PHE A 131 0.28 -3.17 16.74
CA PHE A 131 0.31 -4.12 15.62
C PHE A 131 0.69 -5.55 16.04
N SER A 132 0.40 -5.94 17.29
CA SER A 132 0.72 -7.29 17.80
C SER A 132 -0.25 -8.37 17.31
N GLY A 133 -1.42 -7.99 16.79
CA GLY A 133 -2.38 -8.90 16.18
C GLY A 133 -1.90 -9.40 14.81
N ASN A 134 -2.28 -10.62 14.44
CA ASN A 134 -1.94 -11.17 13.12
C ASN A 134 -2.52 -10.30 12.00
N PRO A 135 -1.71 -9.87 11.02
CA PRO A 135 -2.24 -9.16 9.88
C PRO A 135 -3.08 -10.08 9.00
N ARG A 136 -4.03 -9.48 8.28
CA ARG A 136 -4.75 -10.19 7.24
C ARG A 136 -3.79 -10.46 6.09
N THR A 137 -3.71 -11.74 5.71
CA THR A 137 -2.76 -12.24 4.73
C THR A 137 -3.50 -12.81 3.53
N ASN A 138 -3.05 -12.48 2.32
CA ASN A 138 -3.56 -13.05 1.06
C ASN A 138 -2.41 -13.36 0.10
N THR A 139 -2.27 -14.64 -0.27
CA THR A 139 -1.22 -15.15 -1.16
C THR A 139 -1.87 -15.62 -2.47
N PRO A 140 -2.21 -14.68 -3.39
CA PRO A 140 -2.97 -15.01 -4.60
C PRO A 140 -2.17 -15.89 -5.57
N THR A 141 -0.84 -15.80 -5.53
CA THR A 141 0.08 -16.57 -6.37
C THR A 141 1.30 -16.97 -5.55
N PRO A 142 1.91 -18.16 -5.79
CA PRO A 142 3.18 -18.52 -5.17
C PRO A 142 4.23 -17.43 -5.40
N GLY A 143 5.01 -17.11 -4.36
CA GLY A 143 6.05 -16.08 -4.42
C GLY A 143 5.57 -14.65 -4.18
N THR A 144 4.28 -14.43 -3.89
CA THR A 144 3.78 -13.09 -3.50
C THR A 144 2.69 -13.18 -2.45
N THR A 145 2.88 -12.44 -1.35
CA THR A 145 1.93 -12.37 -0.25
C THR A 145 1.64 -10.92 0.09
N ASN A 146 0.34 -10.60 0.20
CA ASN A 146 -0.13 -9.29 0.62
C ASN A 146 -0.46 -9.35 2.11
N LEU A 147 -0.01 -8.35 2.86
CA LEU A 147 -0.26 -8.21 4.28
C LEU A 147 -0.96 -6.88 4.52
N SER A 148 -1.96 -6.88 5.39
CA SER A 148 -2.63 -5.65 5.81
C SER A 148 -3.12 -5.76 7.24
N ALA A 149 -2.94 -4.71 8.02
CA ALA A 149 -3.55 -4.55 9.32
C ALA A 149 -3.88 -3.08 9.57
N PHE A 150 -4.78 -2.86 10.52
CA PHE A 150 -5.06 -1.56 11.11
C PHE A 150 -5.00 -1.71 12.63
N GLN A 151 -4.60 -0.65 13.31
CA GLN A 151 -4.65 -0.59 14.76
C GLN A 151 -5.85 0.25 15.21
N SER A 152 -6.38 -0.07 16.38
CA SER A 152 -7.50 0.67 17.00
C SER A 152 -7.22 0.96 18.47
N ALA A 153 -5.96 0.86 18.90
CA ALA A 153 -5.55 0.94 20.29
C ALA A 153 -5.18 2.38 20.68
N SER A 154 -4.64 3.18 19.76
CA SER A 154 -4.20 4.55 20.03
C SER A 154 -4.37 5.47 18.83
N LEU A 155 -4.65 6.76 19.09
CA LEU A 155 -4.68 7.79 18.05
C LEU A 155 -3.35 8.53 17.90
N THR A 156 -2.41 8.33 18.82
CA THR A 156 -1.12 9.03 18.88
C THR A 156 0.09 8.09 18.84
N SER A 157 -0.15 6.78 18.73
CA SER A 157 0.84 5.71 18.65
C SER A 157 0.43 4.72 17.56
N PRO A 158 1.39 3.99 16.96
CA PRO A 158 2.84 4.07 17.15
C PRO A 158 3.50 5.08 16.21
N THR A 159 4.62 5.66 16.64
CA THR A 159 5.48 6.56 15.86
C THR A 159 6.91 6.01 15.81
N GLY A 160 7.77 6.56 14.94
CA GLY A 160 9.14 6.15 14.72
C GLY A 160 9.25 4.88 13.89
N VAL A 161 10.21 4.01 14.24
CA VAL A 161 10.37 2.70 13.61
C VAL A 161 9.45 1.70 14.31
N VAL A 162 8.43 1.23 13.58
CA VAL A 162 7.37 0.37 14.10
C VAL A 162 7.51 -1.02 13.52
N SER A 163 7.64 -2.03 14.39
CA SER A 163 7.53 -3.43 14.01
C SER A 163 6.06 -3.80 13.78
N VAL A 164 5.69 -4.13 12.55
CA VAL A 164 4.28 -4.32 12.16
C VAL A 164 3.89 -5.76 11.83
N ALA A 165 4.87 -6.61 11.49
CA ALA A 165 4.65 -8.02 11.20
C ALA A 165 5.94 -8.84 11.38
N MET A 166 5.77 -10.12 11.69
CA MET A 166 6.83 -11.13 11.67
C MET A 166 6.46 -12.22 10.66
N ILE A 167 7.31 -12.42 9.65
CA ILE A 167 7.10 -13.38 8.58
C ILE A 167 8.05 -14.56 8.77
N THR A 168 7.52 -15.78 8.76
CA THR A 168 8.33 -17.01 8.83
C THR A 168 8.34 -17.70 7.48
N PHE A 169 9.53 -17.99 6.97
CA PHE A 169 9.73 -18.83 5.79
C PHE A 169 10.47 -20.11 6.14
N ASP A 170 10.11 -21.22 5.50
CA ASP A 170 10.96 -22.39 5.38
C ASP A 170 11.95 -22.20 4.22
N VAL A 171 13.21 -22.56 4.41
CA VAL A 171 14.22 -22.60 3.35
C VAL A 171 14.09 -23.92 2.60
N ALA A 172 13.39 -23.89 1.46
CA ALA A 172 13.15 -25.03 0.60
C ALA A 172 14.38 -25.43 -0.24
N ALA A 173 15.30 -24.50 -0.49
CA ALA A 173 16.52 -24.79 -1.24
C ALA A 173 17.41 -25.82 -0.53
N THR A 174 17.92 -26.79 -1.30
CA THR A 174 18.82 -27.84 -0.82
C THR A 174 20.30 -27.52 -1.09
N ALA A 175 20.56 -26.75 -2.15
CA ALA A 175 21.88 -26.24 -2.52
C ALA A 175 22.06 -24.79 -2.06
N SER A 176 23.32 -24.33 -2.05
CA SER A 176 23.62 -22.93 -1.75
C SER A 176 23.09 -22.01 -2.85
N ALA A 177 22.40 -20.94 -2.46
CA ALA A 177 21.78 -19.97 -3.36
C ALA A 177 21.70 -18.60 -2.68
N THR A 178 21.57 -17.53 -3.45
CA THR A 178 21.20 -16.21 -2.92
C THR A 178 19.83 -15.86 -3.46
N THR A 179 18.91 -15.47 -2.58
CA THR A 179 17.55 -15.08 -2.96
C THR A 179 17.24 -13.68 -2.45
N ALA A 180 16.51 -12.91 -3.26
CA ALA A 180 16.01 -11.60 -2.89
C ALA A 180 14.58 -11.71 -2.38
N ILE A 181 14.27 -10.95 -1.34
CA ILE A 181 12.92 -10.82 -0.79
C ILE A 181 12.53 -9.36 -0.98
N GLY A 182 11.60 -9.12 -1.90
CA GLY A 182 11.09 -7.80 -2.22
C GLY A 182 10.04 -7.33 -1.22
N LEU A 183 10.02 -6.03 -0.95
CA LEU A 183 8.99 -5.37 -0.15
C LEU A 183 8.47 -4.16 -0.92
N THR A 184 7.16 -4.09 -1.12
CA THR A 184 6.47 -2.95 -1.72
C THR A 184 5.41 -2.44 -0.76
N VAL A 185 5.39 -1.13 -0.53
CA VAL A 185 4.32 -0.46 0.20
C VAL A 185 3.21 -0.12 -0.77
N LYS A 186 1.99 -0.58 -0.51
CA LYS A 186 0.81 -0.21 -1.30
C LYS A 186 0.18 1.05 -0.75
N THR A 187 -0.12 1.06 0.54
CA THR A 187 -0.75 2.18 1.23
C THR A 187 -0.31 2.20 2.69
N LEU A 188 -0.08 3.39 3.23
CA LEU A 188 0.03 3.65 4.66
C LEU A 188 -0.96 4.74 5.02
N PHE A 189 -1.64 4.58 6.14
CA PHE A 189 -2.57 5.57 6.66
C PHE A 189 -2.20 5.92 8.09
N ASP A 190 -2.35 7.19 8.45
CA ASP A 190 -2.27 7.63 9.84
C ASP A 190 -3.53 7.22 10.62
N THR A 191 -3.58 7.55 11.90
CA THR A 191 -4.72 7.27 12.79
C THR A 191 -6.01 8.02 12.43
N ASN A 192 -5.93 9.04 11.57
CA ASN A 192 -7.06 9.82 11.06
C ASN A 192 -7.47 9.40 9.65
N SER A 193 -6.95 8.27 9.14
CA SER A 193 -7.18 7.78 7.77
C SER A 193 -6.63 8.68 6.66
N VAL A 194 -5.64 9.52 6.97
CA VAL A 194 -4.89 10.31 5.99
C VAL A 194 -3.72 9.49 5.46
N ALA A 195 -3.53 9.46 4.15
CA ALA A 195 -2.44 8.71 3.53
C ALA A 195 -1.07 9.32 3.93
N ILE A 196 -0.14 8.48 4.38
CA ILE A 196 1.24 8.88 4.67
C ILE A 196 2.05 8.77 3.37
N LEU A 197 2.50 9.91 2.84
CA LEU A 197 3.20 9.99 1.56
C LEU A 197 4.45 10.90 1.64
N PRO A 198 5.53 10.58 0.91
CA PRO A 198 5.70 9.36 0.11
C PRO A 198 5.91 8.12 1.00
N ALA A 199 5.54 6.94 0.50
CA ALA A 199 5.77 5.67 1.17
C ALA A 199 6.58 4.74 0.26
N THR A 200 7.70 4.21 0.77
CA THR A 200 8.60 3.36 0.01
C THR A 200 8.91 2.07 0.75
N GLY A 201 9.28 1.01 0.02
CA GLY A 201 9.67 -0.28 0.59
C GLY A 201 11.05 -0.69 0.11
N ALA A 202 11.88 -1.18 1.02
CA ALA A 202 13.15 -1.82 0.73
C ALA A 202 13.09 -3.30 1.13
N GLY A 203 13.33 -4.16 0.15
CA GLY A 203 13.56 -5.57 0.36
C GLY A 203 14.94 -5.87 0.94
N CYS A 204 15.30 -7.14 0.92
CA CYS A 204 16.59 -7.64 1.40
C CYS A 204 17.07 -8.81 0.53
N SER A 205 18.28 -9.30 0.79
CA SER A 205 18.80 -10.54 0.22
C SER A 205 19.26 -11.49 1.31
N VAL A 206 19.01 -12.79 1.13
CA VAL A 206 19.43 -13.86 2.04
C VAL A 206 20.34 -14.84 1.29
N SER A 207 21.48 -15.17 1.88
CA SER A 207 22.36 -16.23 1.37
C SER A 207 22.01 -17.56 2.02
N VAL A 208 21.49 -18.50 1.25
CA VAL A 208 21.23 -19.87 1.68
C VAL A 208 22.51 -20.68 1.61
N THR A 209 22.86 -21.32 2.72
CA THR A 209 23.91 -22.34 2.78
C THR A 209 23.26 -23.71 2.64
N GLY A 210 23.63 -24.44 1.59
CA GLY A 210 23.18 -25.82 1.38
C GLY A 210 23.65 -26.75 2.48
N ALA A 211 22.97 -27.90 2.63
CA ALA A 211 23.51 -28.98 3.44
C ALA A 211 24.78 -29.48 2.72
N GLY A 212 25.95 -29.34 3.34
CA GLY A 212 27.21 -29.76 2.73
C GLY A 212 27.09 -31.18 2.18
N SER A 213 27.50 -31.41 0.94
CA SER A 213 27.56 -32.76 0.40
C SER A 213 28.58 -33.55 1.22
N THR A 214 28.13 -34.51 2.01
CA THR A 214 29.01 -35.56 2.52
C THR A 214 29.62 -36.26 1.32
N THR A 215 30.88 -35.98 1.01
CA THR A 215 31.60 -36.72 -0.02
C THR A 215 31.95 -38.08 0.58
N THR A 216 31.16 -39.10 0.29
CA THR A 216 31.52 -40.48 0.64
C THR A 216 32.66 -40.91 -0.29
N SER A 217 33.91 -40.81 0.19
CA SER A 217 35.06 -41.40 -0.50
C SER A 217 34.99 -42.91 -0.42
N THR A 218 34.53 -43.57 -1.49
CA THR A 218 34.64 -45.02 -1.63
C THR A 218 36.11 -45.37 -1.88
N THR A 219 36.79 -45.89 -0.86
CA THR A 219 38.14 -46.45 -1.04
C THR A 219 38.00 -47.84 -1.67
N SER A 220 38.30 -47.97 -2.95
CA SER A 220 38.36 -49.27 -3.62
C SER A 220 39.69 -49.95 -3.29
N THR A 221 39.66 -50.99 -2.46
CA THR A 221 40.82 -51.84 -2.19
C THR A 221 41.03 -52.80 -3.36
N THR A 222 42.06 -52.57 -4.18
CA THR A 222 42.49 -53.53 -5.21
C THR A 222 43.28 -54.66 -4.54
N ILE A 223 42.71 -55.87 -4.53
CA ILE A 223 43.41 -57.08 -4.09
C ILE A 223 44.24 -57.60 -5.27
N ALA A 224 45.56 -57.62 -5.13
CA ALA A 224 46.46 -58.25 -6.10
C ALA A 224 46.57 -59.76 -5.78
N THR A 225 46.05 -60.60 -6.67
CA THR A 225 46.21 -62.06 -6.61
C THR A 225 47.58 -62.43 -7.17
N SER A 226 48.43 -63.03 -6.33
CA SER A 226 49.71 -63.65 -6.75
C SER A 226 49.54 -65.16 -6.85
N THR A 227 49.78 -65.73 -8.02
CA THR A 227 49.91 -67.17 -8.26
C THR A 227 51.38 -67.56 -8.29
N THR A 228 51.75 -68.51 -7.44
CA THR A 228 53.00 -69.28 -7.46
C THR A 228 52.82 -70.58 -8.22
#